data_AF-A0A0T9RSG8-F1
#
_entry.id   AF-A0A0T9RSG8-F1
#
_cell.length_a   1.000
_cell.length_b   1.000
_cell.length_c   1.000
_cell.angle_alpha   90.00
_cell.angle_beta   90.00
_cell.angle_gamma   90.00
#
_symmetry.space_group_name_H-M   'P 1'
#
loop_
_entity.id
_entity.type
_entity.pdbx_description
1 polymer ?
#
loop_
_entity_poly.entity_id
_entity_poly.type
_entity_poly.pdbx_seq_one_letter_code
_entity_poly.pdbx_strand_id
1 'polypeptide(L)'
;MRDIAASYLEPFEFGGQHKLNGQALLNPKAIRLNKYGNLARNKLAQLKGKPDVFIGKIGDTSGVFQRKKGKKSKKAKKRQKRSPNGVHRAREKQRAPKLLIQFGDALAVKPMLGYFERANTMAQALMPGALSLAIEQALKTAK
;
A
#
# COMPACT_ATOMS: atom_id res chain seq x y z
N MET A 1 15.99 -13.64 -21.50
CA MET A 1 16.06 -13.10 -20.12
C MET A 1 14.66 -13.26 -19.51
N ARG A 2 14.58 -13.61 -18.21
CA ARG A 2 13.40 -14.24 -17.57
C ARG A 2 12.17 -13.32 -17.49
N ASP A 3 11.01 -13.81 -17.98
CA ASP A 3 9.65 -13.22 -17.85
C ASP A 3 9.32 -12.69 -16.44
N ILE A 4 9.89 -13.33 -15.42
CA ILE A 4 9.70 -12.93 -14.03
C ILE A 4 10.20 -11.50 -13.80
N ALA A 5 11.36 -11.14 -14.36
CA ALA A 5 11.96 -9.81 -14.19
C ALA A 5 11.13 -8.72 -14.90
N ALA A 6 10.55 -9.03 -16.06
CA ALA A 6 9.67 -8.12 -16.79
C ALA A 6 8.48 -7.70 -15.92
N SER A 7 7.86 -8.65 -15.23
CA SER A 7 6.71 -8.36 -14.37
C SER A 7 7.00 -7.46 -13.16
N TYR A 8 8.26 -7.30 -12.76
CA TYR A 8 8.67 -6.33 -11.73
C TYR A 8 9.02 -4.97 -12.31
N LEU A 9 9.37 -4.90 -13.60
CA LEU A 9 9.79 -3.67 -14.29
C LEU A 9 8.62 -2.96 -14.98
N GLU A 10 7.63 -3.69 -15.50
CA GLU A 10 6.45 -3.15 -16.21
C GLU A 10 5.71 -2.04 -15.46
N PRO A 11 5.45 -2.11 -14.14
CA PRO A 11 4.73 -1.05 -13.43
C PRO A 11 5.48 0.29 -13.40
N PHE A 12 6.80 0.26 -13.61
CA PHE A 12 7.66 1.44 -13.60
C PHE A 12 7.81 2.10 -14.99
N GLU A 13 7.34 1.45 -16.06
CA GLU A 13 7.40 1.95 -17.44
C GLU A 13 6.02 2.45 -17.91
N PHE A 14 4.96 1.66 -17.77
CA PHE A 14 3.62 2.02 -18.25
C PHE A 14 2.79 2.81 -17.24
N GLY A 15 3.24 2.85 -15.99
CA GLY A 15 2.40 3.26 -14.86
C GLY A 15 1.34 2.19 -14.56
N GLY A 16 1.05 2.01 -13.28
CA GLY A 16 0.13 0.97 -12.82
C GLY A 16 0.17 0.80 -11.31
N GLN A 17 -0.53 -0.24 -10.84
CA GLN A 17 -0.42 -0.64 -9.44
C GLN A 17 0.87 -1.44 -9.24
N HIS A 18 1.59 -1.12 -8.17
CA HIS A 18 2.82 -1.81 -7.79
C HIS A 18 2.56 -3.33 -7.68
N LYS A 19 3.26 -4.16 -8.47
CA LYS A 19 3.19 -5.62 -8.31
C LYS A 19 3.74 -5.98 -6.95
N LEU A 20 2.85 -6.42 -6.05
CA LEU A 20 3.18 -6.80 -4.68
C LEU A 20 2.87 -8.29 -4.49
N ASN A 21 3.86 -9.03 -3.98
CA ASN A 21 3.78 -10.49 -3.79
C ASN A 21 2.94 -10.89 -2.56
N GLY A 22 1.75 -10.30 -2.39
CA GLY A 22 0.87 -10.56 -1.25
C GLY A 22 -0.59 -10.24 -1.53
N GLN A 23 -1.49 -11.06 -0.99
CA GLN A 23 -2.94 -11.00 -1.19
C GLN A 23 -3.60 -9.70 -0.64
N ALA A 24 -2.87 -8.92 0.17
CA ALA A 24 -3.35 -7.66 0.71
C ALA A 24 -2.23 -6.63 0.80
N LEU A 25 -2.51 -5.42 0.30
CA LEU A 25 -1.66 -4.26 0.45
C LEU A 25 -1.80 -3.74 1.88
N LEU A 26 -0.72 -3.85 2.65
CA LEU A 26 -0.68 -3.42 4.04
C LEU A 26 -0.11 -2.01 4.10
N ASN A 27 -0.94 -1.02 4.41
CA ASN A 27 -0.54 0.35 4.65
C ASN A 27 -0.44 0.62 6.17
N PRO A 28 0.76 0.57 6.77
CA PRO A 28 0.94 0.83 8.19
C PRO A 28 0.73 2.31 8.50
N LYS A 29 -0.20 2.62 9.42
CA LYS A 29 -0.53 4.01 9.80
C LYS A 29 0.03 4.40 11.17
N ALA A 30 -0.16 3.54 12.17
CA ALA A 30 0.18 3.87 13.56
C ALA A 30 0.99 2.77 14.26
N ILE A 31 1.82 2.06 13.49
CA ILE A 31 2.72 0.99 13.95
C ILE A 31 4.17 1.36 13.63
N ARG A 32 5.08 1.02 14.55
CA ARG A 32 6.51 1.16 14.35
C ARG A 32 6.99 0.24 13.23
N LEU A 33 7.67 0.82 12.25
CA LEU A 33 8.31 0.14 11.13
C LEU A 33 9.71 -0.34 11.52
N ASN A 34 10.25 -1.28 10.74
CA ASN A 34 11.65 -1.65 10.84
C ASN A 34 12.55 -0.59 10.17
N LYS A 35 13.88 -0.79 10.22
CA LYS A 35 14.86 0.15 9.63
C LYS A 35 14.71 0.38 8.12
N TYR A 36 13.97 -0.50 7.44
CA TYR A 36 13.71 -0.44 6.00
C TYR A 36 12.34 0.14 5.66
N GLY A 37 11.58 0.65 6.64
CA GLY A 37 10.23 1.17 6.41
C GLY A 37 9.15 0.10 6.24
N ASN A 38 9.45 -1.17 6.52
CA ASN A 38 8.52 -2.28 6.36
C ASN A 38 7.93 -2.75 7.71
N LEU A 39 6.76 -3.40 7.65
CA LEU A 39 6.20 -4.15 8.77
C LEU A 39 7.07 -5.38 9.07
N ALA A 40 7.33 -5.65 10.34
CA ALA A 40 8.02 -6.88 10.74
C ALA A 40 7.16 -8.11 10.43
N ARG A 41 7.78 -9.21 9.97
CA ARG A 41 7.10 -10.45 9.52
C ARG A 41 6.02 -10.94 10.50
N ASN A 42 6.34 -10.98 11.79
CA ASN A 42 5.44 -11.51 12.82
C ASN A 42 4.50 -10.45 13.41
N LYS A 43 4.50 -9.21 12.89
CA LYS A 43 3.77 -8.10 13.49
C LYS A 43 2.26 -8.30 13.42
N LEU A 44 1.75 -8.82 12.31
CA LEU A 44 0.33 -9.14 12.15
C LEU A 44 -0.12 -10.24 13.11
N ALA A 45 0.66 -11.31 13.24
CA ALA A 45 0.39 -12.39 14.19
C ALA A 45 0.37 -11.86 15.64
N GLN A 46 1.34 -11.01 16.00
CA GLN A 46 1.40 -10.36 17.31
C GLN A 46 0.16 -9.49 17.57
N LEU A 47 -0.31 -8.76 16.55
CA LEU A 47 -1.49 -7.90 16.67
C LEU A 47 -2.77 -8.73 16.81
N LYS A 48 -2.90 -9.83 16.08
CA LYS A 48 -4.04 -10.76 16.19
C LYS A 48 -4.16 -11.36 17.58
N GLY A 49 -3.04 -11.61 18.27
CA GLY A 49 -3.02 -12.13 19.64
C GLY A 49 -3.42 -11.13 20.73
N LYS A 50 -3.59 -9.84 20.42
CA LYS A 50 -3.99 -8.84 21.42
C LYS A 50 -5.52 -8.77 21.55
N PRO A 51 -6.08 -8.84 22.76
CA PRO A 51 -7.53 -8.81 22.95
C PRO A 51 -8.17 -7.47 22.55
N ASP A 52 -7.39 -6.38 22.63
CA ASP A 52 -7.84 -5.04 22.25
C ASP A 52 -7.79 -4.80 20.73
N VAL A 53 -7.27 -5.73 19.93
CA VAL A 53 -7.06 -5.55 18.48
C VAL A 53 -8.02 -6.44 17.70
N PHE A 54 -8.59 -5.91 16.64
CA PHE A 54 -9.48 -6.66 15.74
C PHE A 54 -9.24 -6.27 14.29
N ILE A 55 -9.62 -7.18 13.40
CA ILE A 55 -9.56 -7.00 11.95
C ILE A 55 -10.99 -6.78 11.47
N GLY A 56 -11.23 -5.76 10.65
CA GLY A 56 -12.56 -5.48 10.12
C GLY A 56 -12.61 -4.27 9.21
N LYS A 57 -13.82 -3.88 8.85
CA LYS A 57 -14.12 -2.67 8.08
C LYS A 57 -14.87 -1.67 8.95
N ILE A 58 -14.43 -0.42 8.97
CA ILE A 58 -15.09 0.68 9.68
C ILE A 58 -15.29 1.82 8.69
N GLY A 59 -16.54 2.11 8.34
CA GLY A 59 -16.86 3.00 7.22
C GLY A 59 -16.27 2.43 5.94
N ASP A 60 -15.49 3.24 5.21
CA ASP A 60 -14.86 2.83 3.95
C ASP A 60 -13.48 2.19 4.16
N THR A 61 -12.94 2.24 5.38
CA THR A 61 -11.58 1.74 5.65
C THR A 61 -11.61 0.32 6.19
N SER A 62 -11.00 -0.61 5.44
CA SER A 62 -10.68 -1.96 5.89
C SER A 62 -9.29 -2.01 6.53
N GLY A 63 -9.13 -2.73 7.65
CA GLY A 63 -7.85 -2.75 8.33
C GLY A 63 -7.80 -3.47 9.68
N VAL A 64 -6.64 -3.33 10.34
CA VAL A 64 -6.38 -3.73 11.72
C VAL A 64 -6.62 -2.53 12.61
N PHE A 65 -7.51 -2.67 13.58
CA PHE A 65 -7.92 -1.62 14.50
C PHE A 65 -7.63 -2.01 15.95
N GLN A 66 -7.27 -1.03 16.77
CA GLN A 66 -7.14 -1.18 18.22
C GLN A 66 -8.29 -0.46 18.92
N ARG A 67 -9.05 -1.18 19.74
CA ARG A 67 -10.08 -0.65 20.63
C ARG A 67 -9.45 0.33 21.62
N LYS A 68 -10.05 1.50 21.76
CA LYS A 68 -9.69 2.44 22.83
C LYS A 68 -10.58 2.16 24.02
N LYS A 69 -10.00 2.09 25.22
CA LYS A 69 -10.77 2.00 26.46
C LYS A 69 -11.75 3.17 26.54
N GLY A 70 -12.96 2.88 27.02
CA GLY A 70 -13.98 3.90 27.25
C GLY A 70 -13.42 5.02 28.12
N LYS A 71 -13.88 6.27 27.91
CA LYS A 71 -13.55 7.36 28.82
C LYS A 71 -14.00 6.91 30.20
N LYS A 72 -13.07 6.75 31.15
CA LYS A 72 -13.43 6.54 32.55
C LYS A 72 -14.35 7.71 32.90
N SER A 73 -15.57 7.41 33.37
CA SER A 73 -16.37 8.45 34.00
C SER A 73 -15.48 9.06 35.08
N LYS A 74 -15.31 10.38 35.08
CA LYS A 74 -14.55 11.06 36.13
C LYS A 74 -15.14 10.55 37.45
N LYS A 75 -14.35 9.86 38.28
CA LYS A 75 -14.81 9.25 39.54
C LYS A 75 -15.46 10.26 40.50
N ALA A 76 -15.29 11.56 40.24
CA ALA A 76 -15.90 12.67 40.95
C ALA A 76 -17.23 13.20 40.36
N LYS A 77 -17.82 12.57 39.32
CA LYS A 77 -19.16 12.97 38.86
C LYS A 77 -20.20 12.50 39.88
N LYS A 78 -20.73 13.43 40.69
CA LYS A 78 -21.93 13.22 41.52
C LYS A 78 -23.04 12.57 40.66
N ARG A 79 -23.86 11.70 41.25
CA ARG A 79 -25.04 11.12 40.59
C ARG A 79 -25.84 12.26 39.95
N GLN A 80 -25.97 12.25 38.63
CA GLN A 80 -26.69 13.30 37.92
C GLN A 80 -28.19 13.18 38.22
N LYS A 81 -28.88 14.31 38.35
CA LYS A 81 -30.34 14.34 38.59
C LYS A 81 -31.07 13.63 37.44
N ARG A 82 -32.14 12.89 37.79
CA ARG A 82 -33.02 12.24 36.82
C ARG A 82 -33.75 13.29 35.98
N SER A 83 -34.07 12.92 34.74
CA SER A 83 -34.93 13.73 33.86
C SER A 83 -36.28 13.96 34.55
N PRO A 84 -36.80 15.20 34.57
CA PRO A 84 -38.14 15.49 35.09
C PRO A 84 -39.24 14.68 34.39
N ASN A 85 -39.08 14.42 33.08
CA ASN A 85 -40.08 13.78 32.23
C ASN A 85 -39.73 12.32 31.91
N GLY A 86 -38.84 11.67 32.69
CA GLY A 86 -38.50 10.25 32.51
C GLY A 86 -37.70 9.90 31.25
N VAL A 87 -37.48 10.83 30.32
CA VAL A 87 -36.75 10.57 29.07
C VAL A 87 -35.29 10.15 29.32
N HIS A 88 -34.86 9.08 28.67
CA HIS A 88 -33.47 8.66 28.65
C HIS A 88 -32.61 9.67 27.88
N ARG A 89 -31.47 10.07 28.46
CA ARG A 89 -30.50 10.92 27.75
C ARG A 89 -29.82 10.14 26.64
N ALA A 90 -29.47 10.85 25.57
CA ALA A 90 -28.62 10.33 24.52
C ALA A 90 -27.30 9.79 25.09
N ARG A 91 -26.91 8.58 24.67
CA ARG A 91 -25.67 7.93 25.12
C ARG A 91 -24.47 8.72 24.58
N GLU A 92 -23.53 9.05 25.46
CA GLU A 92 -22.26 9.67 25.04
C GLU A 92 -21.53 8.73 24.06
N LYS A 93 -21.19 9.25 22.87
CA LYS A 93 -20.47 8.48 21.84
C LYS A 93 -19.10 8.06 22.37
N GLN A 94 -18.77 6.77 22.21
CA GLN A 94 -17.47 6.24 22.57
C GLN A 94 -16.38 6.71 21.58
N ARG A 95 -15.11 6.64 21.99
CA ARG A 95 -13.99 7.00 21.13
C ARG A 95 -13.88 6.01 19.97
N ALA A 96 -13.71 6.52 18.76
CA ALA A 96 -13.40 5.68 17.60
C ALA A 96 -12.12 4.86 17.85
N PRO A 97 -12.07 3.61 17.38
CA PRO A 97 -10.89 2.76 17.49
C PRO A 97 -9.72 3.35 16.70
N LYS A 98 -8.50 3.02 17.11
CA LYS A 98 -7.27 3.48 16.45
C LYS A 98 -6.96 2.57 15.27
N LEU A 99 -6.90 3.12 14.06
CA LEU A 99 -6.42 2.39 12.88
C LEU A 99 -4.92 2.14 13.01
N LEU A 100 -4.51 0.88 12.88
CA LEU A 100 -3.11 0.46 12.95
C LEU A 100 -2.55 0.14 11.56
N ILE A 101 -3.27 -0.67 10.79
CA ILE A 101 -2.90 -1.09 9.41
C ILE A 101 -4.15 -0.94 8.56
N GLN A 102 -4.05 -0.28 7.42
CA GLN A 102 -5.11 -0.22 6.41
C GLN A 102 -4.84 -1.25 5.32
N PHE A 103 -5.89 -1.91 4.85
CA PHE A 103 -5.85 -2.81 3.70
C PHE A 103 -6.35 -2.09 2.46
N GLY A 104 -5.66 -2.27 1.34
CA GLY A 104 -6.34 -2.20 0.04
C GLY A 104 -6.19 -0.96 -0.82
N ASP A 105 -5.14 -0.14 -0.67
CA ASP A 105 -4.79 0.80 -1.75
C ASP A 105 -3.37 0.57 -2.22
N ALA A 106 -3.23 0.26 -3.51
CA ALA A 106 -1.94 0.22 -4.18
C ALA A 106 -1.53 1.66 -4.40
N LEU A 107 -0.36 2.05 -3.89
CA LEU A 107 0.21 3.33 -4.29
C LEU A 107 0.42 3.29 -5.80
N ALA A 108 -0.13 4.28 -6.50
CA ALA A 108 0.16 4.48 -7.91
C ALA A 108 1.68 4.64 -8.09
N VAL A 109 2.26 3.81 -8.95
CA VAL A 109 3.69 3.90 -9.26
C VAL A 109 3.91 5.12 -10.14
N LYS A 110 4.84 5.99 -9.74
CA LYS A 110 5.35 7.02 -10.63
C LYS A 110 6.36 6.37 -11.58
N PRO A 111 6.17 6.46 -12.91
CA PRO A 111 7.15 5.96 -13.86
C PRO A 111 8.47 6.74 -13.68
N MET A 112 9.59 6.02 -13.54
CA MET A 112 10.89 6.61 -13.15
C MET A 112 12.05 6.11 -14.01
N LEU A 113 11.94 4.94 -14.62
CA LEU A 113 13.07 4.25 -15.23
C LEU A 113 13.32 4.71 -16.68
N GLY A 114 12.25 4.96 -17.45
CA GLY A 114 12.32 5.52 -18.81
C GLY A 114 13.17 4.65 -19.75
N TYR A 115 13.25 3.35 -19.51
CA TYR A 115 14.10 2.46 -20.30
C TYR A 115 13.61 2.36 -21.74
N PHE A 116 12.30 2.43 -21.98
CA PHE A 116 11.76 2.46 -23.34
C PHE A 116 12.19 3.70 -24.13
N GLU A 117 12.13 4.89 -23.51
CA GLU A 117 12.59 6.12 -24.17
C GLU A 117 14.10 6.07 -24.46
N ARG A 118 14.89 5.60 -23.50
CA ARG A 118 16.33 5.43 -23.69
C ARG A 118 16.66 4.38 -24.76
N ALA A 119 15.93 3.27 -24.78
CA ALA A 119 16.11 2.24 -25.78
C ALA A 119 15.73 2.73 -27.18
N ASN A 120 14.64 3.49 -27.30
CA ASN A 120 14.22 4.09 -28.58
C ASN A 120 15.23 5.12 -29.09
N THR A 121 15.76 5.99 -28.22
CA THR A 121 16.79 6.96 -28.61
C THR A 121 18.09 6.27 -29.04
N MET A 122 18.53 5.25 -28.30
CA MET A 122 19.70 4.45 -28.70
C MET A 122 19.45 3.67 -30.00
N ALA A 123 18.27 3.07 -30.16
CA ALA A 123 17.90 2.37 -31.37
C ALA A 123 17.93 3.34 -32.55
N GLN A 124 17.28 4.50 -32.47
CA GLN A 124 17.29 5.52 -33.54
C GLN A 124 18.71 6.00 -33.89
N ALA A 125 19.58 6.15 -32.89
CA ALA A 125 20.97 6.56 -33.12
C ALA A 125 21.81 5.47 -33.80
N LEU A 126 21.61 4.20 -33.43
CA LEU A 126 22.42 3.07 -33.91
C LEU A 126 21.84 2.38 -35.15
N MET A 127 20.54 2.53 -35.42
CA MET A 127 19.83 1.86 -36.52
C MET A 127 20.45 2.16 -37.89
N PRO A 128 20.78 3.41 -38.25
CA PRO A 128 21.30 3.72 -39.58
C PRO A 128 22.65 3.03 -39.85
N GLY A 129 23.53 3.00 -38.85
CA GLY A 129 24.84 2.34 -38.96
C GLY A 129 24.74 0.80 -39.00
N ALA A 130 23.80 0.22 -38.25
CA ALA A 130 23.54 -1.21 -38.31
C ALA A 130 22.91 -1.62 -39.65
N LEU A 131 21.99 -0.80 -40.20
CA LEU A 131 21.35 -1.03 -41.51
C LEU A 131 22.37 -0.94 -42.65
N SER A 132 23.25 0.06 -42.64
CA SER A 132 24.26 0.19 -43.68
C SER A 132 25.23 -0.99 -43.67
N LEU A 133 25.69 -1.42 -42.49
CA LEU A 133 26.53 -2.62 -42.34
C LEU A 133 25.81 -3.89 -42.80
N ALA A 134 24.53 -4.05 -42.46
CA ALA A 134 23.75 -5.21 -42.89
C ALA A 134 23.55 -5.25 -44.42
N ILE A 135 23.29 -4.09 -45.04
CA ILE A 135 23.17 -3.97 -46.51
C ILE A 135 24.51 -4.28 -47.18
N GLU A 136 25.62 -3.75 -46.66
CA GLU A 136 26.96 -4.01 -47.20
C GLU A 136 27.35 -5.49 -47.09
N GLN A 137 27.04 -6.13 -45.97
CA GLN A 137 27.24 -7.57 -45.78
C GLN A 137 26.36 -8.37 -46.75
N ALA A 138 25.08 -8.02 -46.90
CA ALA A 138 24.18 -8.68 -47.84
C ALA A 138 24.70 -8.60 -49.28
N LEU A 139 25.21 -7.44 -49.71
CA LEU A 139 25.83 -7.25 -51.03
C LEU A 139 27.11 -8.09 -51.19
N LYS A 140 27.92 -8.24 -50.14
CA LYS A 140 29.14 -9.08 -50.16
C LYS A 140 28.82 -10.57 -50.24
N THR A 141 27.74 -11.02 -49.59
CA THR A 141 27.34 -12.43 -49.54
C THR A 141 26.43 -12.85 -50.70
N ALA A 142 25.88 -11.91 -51.46
CA ALA A 142 25.01 -12.17 -52.61
C ALA A 142 25.78 -12.55 -53.90
N LYS A 143 27.07 -12.85 -53.79
CA LYS A 143 27.96 -13.29 -54.88
C LYS A 143 28.28 -14.76 -54.73
#